data_AF-A0A935KK67-F1
#
_entry.id   AF-A0A935KK67-F1
#
_cell.length_a   1.000
_cell.length_b   1.000
_cell.length_c   1.000
_cell.angle_alpha   90.00
_cell.angle_beta   90.00
_cell.angle_gamma   90.00
#
_symmetry.space_group_name_H-M   'P 1'
#
loop_
_entity.id
_entity.type
_entity.pdbx_description
1 polymer ?
#
loop_
_entity_poly.entity_id
_entity_poly.type
_entity_poly.pdbx_seq_one_letter_code
_entity_poly.pdbx_strand_id
1 'polypeptide(L)'
;MEVHAHSHTARKKWTHYFWEFLMLFLAVFCGFLAEYQLEHKIEKERARKYMYDMIENLKYDTTRYNRNLAVNEARGRQLDSFRAEISLATKGQINGNRLYELWLKCGNMNTVVFNRAAITQLKNSGSFRLIKNDALASSISDYYERKISACEEQEEKLRRSNERFSISSARFFYYEPFDQLLSKETTFNELTTDFALRENENIYNNQTLTLLNSNPADLKQFYNEVAMKEYTMKVYNAFLRWAREAAIKLMQEIKNEYHFK
;
A
#
# COMPACT_ATOMS: atom_id res chain seq x y z
N MET A 1 74.28 -16.77 58.39
CA MET A 1 73.25 -17.03 57.36
C MET A 1 71.91 -16.87 58.07
N GLU A 2 71.24 -15.74 57.87
CA GLU A 2 69.98 -15.44 58.54
C GLU A 2 68.87 -16.31 57.93
N VAL A 3 68.19 -17.07 58.78
CA VAL A 3 67.05 -17.89 58.39
C VAL A 3 65.80 -17.07 58.68
N HIS A 4 65.22 -16.47 57.65
CA HIS A 4 63.94 -15.76 57.77
C HIS A 4 62.83 -16.77 58.10
N ALA A 5 62.22 -16.61 59.28
CA ALA A 5 60.99 -17.28 59.64
C ALA A 5 59.86 -16.78 58.71
N HIS A 6 59.43 -17.62 57.77
CA HIS A 6 58.20 -17.37 57.03
C HIS A 6 57.03 -17.48 58.01
N SER A 7 56.41 -16.34 58.31
CA SER A 7 55.15 -16.24 59.02
C SER A 7 54.13 -17.21 58.40
N HIS A 8 53.70 -18.21 59.17
CA HIS A 8 52.65 -19.14 58.77
C HIS A 8 51.37 -18.36 58.53
N THR A 9 50.95 -18.26 57.27
CA THR A 9 49.64 -17.77 56.89
C THR A 9 48.59 -18.65 57.57
N ALA A 10 47.73 -18.05 58.39
CA ALA A 10 46.65 -18.77 59.05
C ALA A 10 45.80 -19.51 58.00
N ARG A 11 45.65 -20.84 58.15
CA ARG A 11 44.79 -21.64 57.26
C ARG A 11 43.38 -21.06 57.28
N LYS A 12 42.87 -20.69 56.10
CA LYS A 12 41.49 -20.20 55.94
C LYS A 12 40.52 -21.27 56.44
N LYS A 13 39.66 -20.88 57.38
CA LYS A 13 38.56 -21.74 57.85
C LYS A 13 37.60 -22.01 56.70
N TRP A 14 36.95 -23.17 56.68
CA TRP A 14 35.97 -23.56 55.63
C TRP A 14 34.91 -22.49 55.37
N THR A 15 34.53 -21.73 56.40
CA THR A 15 33.63 -20.58 56.30
C THR A 15 34.11 -19.51 55.31
N HIS A 16 35.42 -19.26 55.22
CA HIS A 16 35.96 -18.31 54.23
C HIS A 16 35.78 -18.81 52.79
N TYR A 17 36.00 -20.10 52.54
CA TYR A 17 35.78 -20.69 51.21
C TYR A 17 34.29 -20.65 50.82
N PHE A 18 33.39 -20.87 51.77
CA PHE A 18 31.95 -20.74 51.53
C PHE A 18 31.56 -19.29 51.19
N TRP A 19 32.06 -18.29 51.93
CA TRP A 19 31.79 -16.89 51.63
C TRP A 19 32.44 -16.42 50.32
N GLU A 20 33.63 -16.92 49.96
CA GLU A 20 34.27 -16.68 48.66
C GLU A 20 33.46 -17.29 47.51
N PHE A 21 33.01 -18.54 47.65
CA PHE A 21 32.11 -19.17 46.70
C PHE A 21 30.80 -18.38 46.58
N LEU A 22 30.16 -18.03 47.70
CA LEU A 22 28.89 -17.32 47.70
C LEU A 22 29.01 -15.94 47.04
N MET A 23 30.12 -15.23 47.28
CA MET A 23 30.41 -13.95 46.62
C MET A 23 30.55 -14.12 45.10
N LEU A 24 31.34 -15.09 44.63
CA LEU A 24 31.54 -15.33 43.19
C LEU A 24 30.25 -15.85 42.53
N PHE A 25 29.55 -16.77 43.19
CA PHE A 25 28.26 -17.28 42.75
C PHE A 25 27.24 -16.16 42.64
N LEU A 26 27.11 -15.31 43.67
CA LEU A 26 26.17 -14.20 43.66
C LEU A 26 26.54 -13.17 42.59
N ALA A 27 27.82 -12.88 42.37
CA ALA A 27 28.26 -11.96 41.32
C ALA A 27 27.83 -12.44 39.93
N VAL A 28 28.06 -13.72 39.62
CA VAL A 28 27.66 -14.33 38.34
C VAL A 28 26.14 -14.47 38.24
N PHE A 29 25.47 -14.93 39.29
CA PHE A 29 24.02 -15.09 39.35
C PHE A 29 23.28 -13.76 39.18
N CYS A 30 23.72 -12.70 39.87
CA CYS A 30 23.16 -11.36 39.70
C CYS A 30 23.43 -10.79 38.31
N GLY A 31 24.59 -11.08 37.71
CA GLY A 31 24.88 -10.73 36.31
C GLY A 31 23.84 -11.33 35.36
N PHE A 32 23.62 -12.64 35.44
CA PHE A 32 22.59 -13.32 34.65
C PHE A 32 21.18 -12.81 34.92
N LEU A 33 20.82 -12.55 36.18
CA LEU A 33 19.51 -12.02 36.54
C LEU A 33 19.29 -10.61 35.98
N ALA A 34 20.31 -9.75 36.02
CA ALA A 34 20.26 -8.41 35.46
C ALA A 34 20.10 -8.44 33.94
N GLU A 35 20.85 -9.31 33.24
CA GLU A 35 20.71 -9.51 31.78
C GLU A 35 19.31 -10.01 31.42
N TYR A 36 18.79 -11.01 32.12
CA TYR A 36 17.43 -11.54 31.89
C TYR A 36 16.35 -10.46 32.07
N GLN A 37 16.44 -9.64 33.12
CA GLN A 37 15.50 -8.54 33.33
C GLN A 37 15.64 -7.43 32.29
N LEU A 38 16.87 -7.07 31.92
CA LEU A 38 17.14 -6.05 30.93
C LEU A 38 16.61 -6.46 29.54
N GLU A 39 16.87 -7.70 29.12
CA GLU A 39 16.38 -8.25 27.86
C GLU A 39 14.86 -8.23 27.80
N HIS A 40 14.18 -8.69 28.86
CA HIS A 40 12.72 -8.69 28.92
C HIS A 40 12.14 -7.26 28.80
N LYS A 41 12.80 -6.27 29.41
CA LYS A 41 12.40 -4.87 29.32
C LYS A 41 12.58 -4.34 27.89
N ILE A 42 13.74 -4.57 27.29
CA ILE A 42 14.06 -4.12 25.92
C ILE A 42 13.12 -4.77 24.90
N GLU A 43 12.84 -6.07 25.01
CA GLU A 43 11.92 -6.79 24.13
C GLU A 43 10.50 -6.20 24.21
N LYS A 44 10.01 -5.89 25.42
CA LYS A 44 8.70 -5.26 25.62
C LYS A 44 8.62 -3.86 25.01
N GLU A 45 9.64 -3.03 25.21
CA GLU A 45 9.71 -1.69 24.62
C GLU A 45 9.78 -1.76 23.09
N ARG A 46 10.55 -2.70 22.54
CA ARG A 46 10.67 -2.92 21.11
C ARG A 46 9.35 -3.39 20.48
N ALA A 47 8.66 -4.34 21.11
CA ALA A 47 7.34 -4.78 20.67
C ALA A 47 6.34 -3.62 20.64
N ARG A 48 6.31 -2.81 21.71
CA ARG A 48 5.47 -1.61 21.78
C ARG A 48 5.80 -0.63 20.65
N LYS A 49 7.07 -0.37 20.37
CA LYS A 49 7.49 0.51 19.27
C LYS A 49 7.03 0.01 17.91
N TYR A 50 7.22 -1.28 17.59
CA TYR A 50 6.75 -1.84 16.32
C TYR A 50 5.25 -1.71 16.13
N MET A 51 4.47 -1.91 17.20
CA MET A 51 3.02 -1.79 17.15
C MET A 51 2.55 -0.35 16.96
N TYR A 52 3.26 0.61 17.56
CA TYR A 52 3.04 2.02 17.30
C TYR A 52 3.33 2.39 15.84
N ASP A 53 4.49 1.99 15.32
CA ASP A 53 4.88 2.25 13.92
C ASP A 53 3.90 1.58 12.93
N MET A 54 3.38 0.40 13.29
CA MET A 54 2.35 -0.29 12.51
C MET A 54 1.04 0.49 12.47
N ILE A 55 0.58 1.07 13.59
CA ILE A 55 -0.60 1.94 13.60
C ILE A 55 -0.39 3.14 12.67
N GLU A 56 0.77 3.79 12.71
CA GLU A 56 1.05 4.93 11.81
C GLU A 56 1.05 4.53 10.34
N ASN A 57 1.60 3.36 10.00
CA ASN A 57 1.52 2.81 8.65
C ASN A 57 0.07 2.54 8.22
N LEU A 58 -0.75 1.94 9.10
CA LEU A 58 -2.16 1.67 8.82
C LEU A 58 -3.00 2.97 8.68
N LYS A 59 -2.71 4.02 9.45
CA LYS A 59 -3.34 5.35 9.28
C LYS A 59 -3.00 5.95 7.91
N TYR A 60 -1.75 5.82 7.49
CA TYR A 60 -1.32 6.26 6.17
C TYR A 60 -2.04 5.48 5.06
N ASP A 61 -2.10 4.16 5.17
CA ASP A 61 -2.79 3.29 4.21
C ASP A 61 -4.29 3.62 4.14
N THR A 62 -5.00 3.75 5.26
CA THR A 62 -6.43 4.14 5.32
C THR A 62 -6.73 5.47 4.62
N THR A 63 -5.84 6.45 4.76
CA THR A 63 -5.95 7.71 4.01
C THR A 63 -5.81 7.48 2.50
N ARG A 64 -4.87 6.63 2.06
CA ARG A 64 -4.69 6.30 0.63
C ARG A 64 -5.85 5.49 0.08
N TYR A 65 -6.40 4.53 0.83
CA TYR A 65 -7.59 3.78 0.44
C TYR A 65 -8.73 4.74 0.09
N ASN A 66 -9.03 5.71 0.97
CA ASN A 66 -10.12 6.67 0.75
C ASN A 66 -9.90 7.55 -0.49
N ARG A 67 -8.68 8.06 -0.70
CA ARG A 67 -8.34 8.84 -1.89
C ARG A 67 -8.50 8.04 -3.18
N ASN A 68 -8.02 6.79 -3.19
CA ASN A 68 -8.11 5.92 -4.36
C ASN A 68 -9.56 5.52 -4.67
N LEU A 69 -10.34 5.18 -3.64
CA LEU A 69 -11.76 4.86 -3.80
C LEU A 69 -12.53 6.03 -4.43
N ALA A 70 -12.33 7.26 -3.94
CA ALA A 70 -13.02 8.44 -4.46
C ALA A 70 -12.70 8.68 -5.95
N VAL A 71 -11.42 8.54 -6.35
CA VAL A 71 -11.01 8.71 -7.75
C VAL A 71 -11.58 7.58 -8.63
N ASN A 72 -11.48 6.33 -8.19
CA ASN A 72 -12.00 5.19 -8.95
C ASN A 72 -13.53 5.23 -9.09
N GLU A 73 -14.25 5.71 -8.08
CA GLU A 73 -15.70 5.91 -8.15
C GLU A 73 -16.07 6.98 -9.18
N ALA A 74 -15.33 8.09 -9.23
CA ALA A 74 -15.52 9.13 -10.25
C ALA A 74 -15.26 8.57 -11.65
N ARG A 75 -14.15 7.83 -11.84
CA ARG A 75 -13.83 7.19 -13.12
C ARG A 75 -14.84 6.11 -13.50
N GLY A 76 -15.37 5.36 -12.55
CA GLY A 76 -16.42 4.36 -12.80
C GLY A 76 -17.67 4.97 -13.41
N ARG A 77 -18.09 6.16 -12.93
CA ARG A 77 -19.21 6.90 -13.54
C ARG A 77 -18.91 7.38 -14.96
N GLN A 78 -17.66 7.76 -15.23
CA GLN A 78 -17.23 8.16 -16.57
C GLN A 78 -17.20 6.95 -17.53
N LEU A 79 -16.72 5.78 -17.08
CA LEU A 79 -16.76 4.56 -17.89
C LEU A 79 -18.19 4.15 -18.23
N ASP A 80 -19.13 4.23 -17.28
CA ASP A 80 -20.55 3.93 -17.56
C ASP A 80 -21.11 4.89 -18.63
N SER A 81 -20.85 6.19 -18.49
CA SER A 81 -21.20 7.20 -19.51
C SER A 81 -20.55 6.89 -20.86
N PHE A 82 -19.30 6.43 -20.87
CA PHE A 82 -18.57 6.10 -22.08
C PHE A 82 -19.17 4.90 -22.79
N ARG A 83 -19.56 3.86 -22.05
CA ARG A 83 -20.27 2.70 -22.62
C ARG A 83 -21.62 3.11 -23.20
N ALA A 84 -22.37 3.98 -22.52
CA ALA A 84 -23.62 4.51 -23.05
C ALA A 84 -23.40 5.23 -24.39
N GLU A 85 -22.37 6.09 -24.47
CA GLU A 85 -22.04 6.82 -25.69
C GLU A 85 -21.58 5.89 -26.83
N ILE A 86 -20.74 4.89 -26.53
CA ILE A 86 -20.36 3.86 -27.50
C ILE A 86 -21.59 3.09 -27.99
N SER A 87 -22.55 2.79 -27.11
CA SER A 87 -23.80 2.12 -27.51
C SER A 87 -24.62 2.96 -28.48
N LEU A 88 -24.67 4.29 -28.33
CA LEU A 88 -25.29 5.18 -29.30
C LEU A 88 -24.52 5.17 -30.63
N ALA A 89 -23.19 5.24 -30.57
CA ALA A 89 -22.33 5.17 -31.76
C ALA A 89 -22.53 3.88 -32.56
N THR A 90 -22.74 2.73 -31.91
CA THR A 90 -23.04 1.45 -32.62
C THR A 90 -24.36 1.48 -33.41
N LYS A 91 -25.24 2.45 -33.13
CA LYS A 91 -26.52 2.68 -33.82
C LYS A 91 -26.43 3.83 -34.83
N GLY A 92 -25.23 4.32 -35.12
CA GLY A 92 -24.98 5.44 -36.05
C GLY A 92 -25.11 6.83 -35.42
N GLN A 93 -25.44 6.93 -34.14
CA GLN A 93 -25.51 8.21 -33.41
C GLN A 93 -24.14 8.53 -32.81
N ILE A 94 -23.22 9.02 -33.65
CA ILE A 94 -21.83 9.25 -33.24
C ILE A 94 -21.66 10.69 -32.77
N ASN A 95 -21.37 10.87 -31.48
CA ASN A 95 -20.88 12.11 -30.92
C ASN A 95 -19.37 12.00 -30.66
N GLY A 96 -18.57 12.36 -31.67
CA GLY A 96 -17.11 12.24 -31.58
C GLY A 96 -16.53 13.03 -30.41
N ASN A 97 -16.93 14.30 -30.24
CA ASN A 97 -16.45 15.16 -29.15
C ASN A 97 -16.66 14.52 -27.77
N ARG A 98 -17.86 13.98 -27.52
CA ARG A 98 -18.18 13.30 -26.26
C ARG A 98 -17.38 12.01 -26.07
N LEU A 99 -17.19 11.22 -27.14
CA LEU A 99 -16.38 10.00 -27.08
C LEU A 99 -14.91 10.30 -26.77
N TYR A 100 -14.33 11.33 -27.37
CA TYR A 100 -12.95 11.77 -27.11
C TYR A 100 -12.79 12.30 -25.68
N GLU A 101 -13.74 13.12 -25.20
CA GLU A 101 -13.75 13.62 -23.82
C GLU A 101 -13.75 12.47 -22.79
N LEU A 102 -14.65 11.49 -22.99
CA LEU A 102 -14.78 10.34 -22.10
C LEU A 102 -13.58 9.40 -22.18
N TRP A 103 -13.01 9.21 -23.38
CA TRP A 103 -11.79 8.42 -23.56
C TRP A 103 -10.62 8.98 -22.76
N LEU A 104 -10.30 10.28 -22.86
CA LEU A 104 -9.21 10.87 -22.08
C LEU A 104 -9.48 10.85 -20.58
N LYS A 105 -10.71 11.11 -20.14
CA LYS A 105 -11.10 11.00 -18.72
C LYS A 105 -10.96 9.58 -18.16
N CYS A 106 -11.11 8.57 -19.02
CA CYS A 106 -11.02 7.17 -18.65
C CYS A 106 -9.64 6.55 -18.90
N GLY A 107 -8.67 7.26 -19.48
CA GLY A 107 -7.38 6.70 -19.91
C GLY A 107 -6.56 6.05 -18.79
N ASN A 108 -6.56 6.67 -17.61
CA ASN A 108 -5.68 6.29 -16.50
C ASN A 108 -6.39 5.43 -15.44
N MET A 109 -5.59 4.74 -14.62
CA MET A 109 -6.03 4.10 -13.37
C MET A 109 -5.18 4.60 -12.19
N ASN A 110 -5.73 4.52 -10.97
CA ASN A 110 -4.94 4.77 -9.76
C ASN A 110 -4.53 3.44 -9.12
N THR A 111 -3.31 3.41 -8.59
CA THR A 111 -2.69 2.26 -7.94
C THR A 111 -2.46 2.55 -6.46
N VAL A 112 -2.49 1.51 -5.62
CA VAL A 112 -2.20 1.66 -4.18
C VAL A 112 -0.89 0.99 -3.86
N VAL A 113 0.04 1.77 -3.30
CA VAL A 113 1.25 1.22 -2.69
C VAL A 113 1.00 1.06 -1.20
N PHE A 114 0.97 -0.18 -0.73
CA PHE A 114 0.76 -0.52 0.67
C PHE A 114 2.03 -0.34 1.49
N ASN A 115 1.92 0.24 2.68
CA ASN A 115 3.06 0.39 3.56
C ASN A 115 3.35 -0.92 4.33
N ARG A 116 4.40 -1.61 3.91
CA ARG A 116 4.86 -2.87 4.53
C ARG A 116 6.07 -2.69 5.45
N ALA A 117 6.52 -1.46 5.72
CA ALA A 117 7.79 -1.22 6.42
C ALA A 117 7.82 -1.88 7.82
N ALA A 118 6.80 -1.61 8.66
CA ALA A 118 6.76 -2.16 10.02
C ALA A 118 6.64 -3.69 10.02
N ILE A 119 5.78 -4.28 9.19
CA ILE A 119 5.61 -5.74 9.17
C ILE A 119 6.87 -6.44 8.64
N THR A 120 7.52 -5.88 7.62
CA THR A 120 8.77 -6.44 7.09
C THR A 120 9.89 -6.38 8.12
N GLN A 121 10.03 -5.27 8.84
CA GLN A 121 11.00 -5.16 9.94
C GLN A 121 10.71 -6.14 11.07
N LEU A 122 9.44 -6.28 11.45
CA LEU A 122 8.99 -7.18 12.51
C LEU A 122 9.29 -8.66 12.17
N LYS A 123 9.04 -9.06 10.91
CA LYS A 123 9.35 -10.42 10.42
C LYS A 123 10.85 -10.66 10.31
N ASN A 124 11.58 -9.78 9.63
CA ASN A 124 13.00 -9.98 9.32
C ASN A 124 13.89 -9.94 10.57
N SER A 125 13.49 -9.22 11.61
CA SER A 125 14.22 -9.17 12.89
C SER A 125 13.91 -10.33 13.83
N GLY A 126 13.02 -11.25 13.46
CA GLY A 126 12.51 -12.29 14.36
C GLY A 126 11.61 -11.76 15.49
N SER A 127 11.32 -10.45 15.49
CA SER A 127 10.56 -9.77 16.53
C SER A 127 9.06 -10.08 16.50
N PHE A 128 8.58 -10.80 15.49
CA PHE A 128 7.19 -11.23 15.43
C PHE A 128 6.78 -12.05 16.66
N ARG A 129 7.70 -12.86 17.21
CA ARG A 129 7.51 -13.64 18.45
C ARG A 129 7.24 -12.78 19.69
N LEU A 130 7.54 -11.48 19.62
CA LEU A 130 7.34 -10.56 20.74
C LEU A 130 5.87 -10.14 20.91
N ILE A 131 5.01 -10.42 19.92
CA ILE A 131 3.56 -10.26 20.04
C ILE A 131 3.03 -11.45 20.83
N LYS A 132 2.74 -11.24 22.12
CA LYS A 132 2.27 -12.31 23.02
C LYS A 132 0.83 -12.76 22.77
N ASN A 133 0.00 -11.89 22.18
CA ASN A 133 -1.38 -12.21 21.87
C ASN A 133 -1.47 -12.89 20.50
N ASP A 134 -1.68 -14.21 20.51
CA ASP A 134 -1.75 -15.04 19.30
C ASP A 134 -2.89 -14.60 18.36
N ALA A 135 -4.00 -14.10 18.90
CA ALA A 135 -5.10 -13.59 18.10
C ALA A 135 -4.69 -12.32 17.35
N LEU A 136 -3.99 -11.41 18.02
CA LEU A 136 -3.45 -10.20 17.39
C LEU A 136 -2.39 -10.55 16.33
N ALA A 137 -1.46 -11.45 16.65
CA ALA A 137 -0.46 -11.93 15.69
C ALA A 137 -1.12 -12.55 14.45
N SER A 138 -2.20 -13.31 14.64
CA SER A 138 -3.01 -13.87 13.56
C SER A 138 -3.71 -12.77 12.74
N SER A 139 -4.29 -11.76 13.37
CA SER A 139 -4.91 -10.61 12.68
C SER A 139 -3.91 -9.82 11.84
N ILE A 140 -2.71 -9.55 12.38
CA ILE A 140 -1.62 -8.90 11.65
C ILE A 140 -1.24 -9.72 10.40
N SER A 141 -1.07 -11.03 10.58
CA SER A 141 -0.70 -11.93 9.48
C SER A 141 -1.79 -11.99 8.42
N ASP A 142 -3.06 -12.11 8.83
CA ASP A 142 -4.22 -12.10 7.93
C ASP A 142 -4.24 -10.83 7.07
N TYR A 143 -4.11 -9.66 7.71
CA TYR A 143 -4.12 -8.39 7.00
C TYR A 143 -3.04 -8.33 5.92
N TYR A 144 -1.78 -8.55 6.28
CA TYR A 144 -0.66 -8.36 5.36
C TYR A 144 -0.51 -9.45 4.31
N GLU A 145 -0.83 -10.70 4.64
CA GLU A 145 -0.62 -11.85 3.73
C GLU A 145 -1.84 -12.18 2.90
N ARG A 146 -3.06 -11.93 3.41
CA ARG A 146 -4.31 -12.25 2.71
C ARG A 146 -4.99 -11.02 2.16
N LYS A 147 -5.27 -10.02 3.01
CA LYS A 147 -6.09 -8.86 2.61
C LYS A 147 -5.37 -7.99 1.60
N ILE A 148 -4.13 -7.62 1.89
CA ILE A 148 -3.34 -6.79 0.98
C ILE A 148 -3.03 -7.56 -0.31
N SER A 149 -2.54 -8.79 -0.21
CA SER A 149 -2.19 -9.59 -1.39
C SER A 149 -3.37 -9.78 -2.35
N ALA A 150 -4.57 -10.03 -1.82
CA ALA A 150 -5.78 -10.14 -2.65
C ALA A 150 -6.15 -8.80 -3.32
N CYS A 151 -5.89 -7.67 -2.65
CA CYS A 151 -6.09 -6.35 -3.21
C CYS A 151 -5.09 -6.05 -4.35
N GLU A 152 -3.81 -6.37 -4.15
CA GLU A 152 -2.75 -6.26 -5.17
C GLU A 152 -3.06 -7.15 -6.40
N GLU A 153 -3.59 -8.36 -6.18
CA GLU A 153 -4.01 -9.23 -7.28
C GLU A 153 -5.15 -8.60 -8.10
N GLN A 154 -6.13 -7.94 -7.46
CA GLN A 154 -7.20 -7.26 -8.19
C GLN A 154 -6.70 -6.00 -8.90
N GLU A 155 -5.75 -5.28 -8.31
CA GLU A 155 -5.08 -4.15 -8.96
C GLU A 155 -4.40 -4.59 -10.26
N GLU A 156 -3.69 -5.71 -10.23
CA GLU A 156 -3.01 -6.28 -11.39
C GLU A 156 -3.99 -6.66 -12.50
N LYS A 157 -5.16 -7.23 -12.16
CA LYS A 157 -6.22 -7.50 -13.14
C LYS A 157 -6.78 -6.23 -13.75
N LEU A 158 -6.99 -5.19 -12.95
CA LEU A 158 -7.40 -3.87 -13.44
C LEU A 158 -6.35 -3.30 -14.39
N ARG A 159 -5.06 -3.39 -14.04
CA ARG A 159 -3.94 -2.95 -14.90
C ARG A 159 -3.96 -3.62 -16.27
N ARG A 160 -4.10 -4.94 -16.32
CA ARG A 160 -4.21 -5.68 -17.59
C ARG A 160 -5.42 -5.24 -18.41
N SER A 161 -6.57 -5.03 -17.77
CA SER A 161 -7.77 -4.52 -18.48
C SER A 161 -7.59 -3.08 -18.98
N ASN A 162 -6.84 -2.25 -18.25
CA ASN A 162 -6.51 -0.88 -18.64
C ASN A 162 -5.57 -0.85 -19.86
N GLU A 163 -4.58 -1.74 -19.91
CA GLU A 163 -3.68 -1.90 -21.05
C GLU A 163 -4.43 -2.35 -22.30
N ARG A 164 -5.30 -3.36 -22.18
CA ARG A 164 -6.18 -3.80 -23.28
C ARG A 164 -7.08 -2.67 -23.78
N PHE A 165 -7.68 -1.91 -22.86
CA PHE A 165 -8.46 -0.73 -23.19
C PHE A 165 -7.63 0.29 -23.98
N SER A 166 -6.40 0.59 -23.53
CA SER A 166 -5.51 1.53 -24.20
C SER A 166 -5.20 1.09 -25.64
N ILE A 167 -4.76 -0.16 -25.81
CA ILE A 167 -4.46 -0.75 -27.13
C ILE A 167 -5.71 -0.74 -28.03
N SER A 168 -6.87 -1.12 -27.49
CA SER A 168 -8.12 -1.13 -28.24
C SER A 168 -8.57 0.27 -28.63
N SER A 169 -8.32 1.27 -27.78
CA SER A 169 -8.75 2.65 -28.02
C SER A 169 -8.02 3.30 -29.20
N ALA A 170 -6.76 2.91 -29.45
CA ALA A 170 -5.96 3.41 -30.57
C ALA A 170 -6.57 3.11 -31.96
N ARG A 171 -7.52 2.17 -32.05
CA ARG A 171 -8.27 1.91 -33.30
C ARG A 171 -9.34 2.96 -33.60
N PHE A 172 -9.76 3.75 -32.61
CA PHE A 172 -10.91 4.65 -32.70
C PHE A 172 -10.52 6.12 -32.54
N PHE A 173 -9.50 6.42 -31.73
CA PHE A 173 -9.12 7.79 -31.38
C PHE A 173 -7.79 8.18 -32.01
N TYR A 174 -7.78 9.34 -32.65
CA TYR A 174 -6.60 9.95 -33.26
C TYR A 174 -6.09 11.11 -32.41
N TYR A 175 -4.78 11.20 -32.21
CA TYR A 175 -4.20 12.18 -31.31
C TYR A 175 -3.91 13.54 -31.97
N GLU A 176 -3.88 13.65 -33.31
CA GLU A 176 -3.54 14.89 -34.04
C GLU A 176 -4.35 16.13 -33.59
N PRO A 177 -5.66 16.05 -33.27
CA PRO A 177 -6.39 17.22 -32.74
C PRO A 177 -5.81 17.79 -31.45
N PHE A 178 -4.95 17.03 -30.76
CA PHE A 178 -4.27 17.40 -29.53
C PHE A 178 -2.80 17.80 -29.74
N ASP A 179 -2.30 17.90 -30.97
CA ASP A 179 -0.90 18.27 -31.27
C ASP A 179 -0.50 19.63 -30.70
N GLN A 180 -1.46 20.55 -30.55
CA GLN A 180 -1.24 21.86 -29.91
C GLN A 180 -0.85 21.73 -28.42
N LEU A 181 -1.18 20.61 -27.77
CA LEU A 181 -0.71 20.33 -26.41
C LEU A 181 0.75 19.93 -26.40
N LEU A 182 1.18 19.15 -27.41
CA LEU A 182 2.55 18.67 -27.56
C LEU A 182 3.53 19.81 -27.90
N SER A 183 3.07 20.83 -28.63
CA SER A 183 3.90 21.96 -29.05
C SER A 183 4.09 23.04 -27.99
N LYS A 184 3.32 23.02 -26.89
CA LYS A 184 3.39 24.04 -25.83
C LYS A 184 4.31 23.63 -24.68
N GLU A 185 4.35 22.35 -24.30
CA GLU A 185 5.29 21.84 -23.29
C GLU A 185 6.66 21.55 -23.92
N THR A 186 7.38 22.62 -24.26
CA THR A 186 8.65 22.53 -25.01
C THR A 186 9.89 22.34 -24.15
N THR A 187 9.78 22.57 -22.84
CA THR A 187 10.95 22.65 -21.95
C THR A 187 11.13 21.45 -21.03
N PHE A 188 10.09 20.61 -20.82
CA PHE A 188 10.07 19.50 -19.83
C PHE A 188 10.58 19.88 -18.42
N ASN A 189 10.68 21.18 -18.11
CA ASN A 189 11.37 21.72 -16.94
C ASN A 189 10.45 22.59 -16.06
N GLU A 190 9.23 22.87 -16.50
CA GLU A 190 8.24 23.60 -15.71
C GLU A 190 7.23 22.62 -15.12
N LEU A 191 6.87 22.82 -13.84
CA LEU A 191 5.75 22.13 -13.21
C LEU A 191 4.46 22.56 -13.93
N THR A 192 4.02 21.78 -14.91
CA THR A 192 2.72 21.98 -15.55
C THR A 192 1.62 21.75 -14.52
N THR A 193 0.98 22.84 -14.12
CA THR A 193 -0.25 22.82 -13.28
C THR A 193 -1.43 22.31 -14.11
N ASP A 194 -2.65 22.27 -13.53
CA ASP A 194 -3.96 21.88 -14.11
C ASP A 194 -4.30 22.38 -15.54
N PHE A 195 -3.44 23.19 -16.14
CA PHE A 195 -3.45 23.67 -17.53
C PHE A 195 -3.73 22.58 -18.57
N ALA A 196 -3.08 21.41 -18.48
CA ALA A 196 -3.29 20.32 -19.43
C ALA A 196 -4.74 19.78 -19.43
N LEU A 197 -5.43 19.81 -18.27
CA LEU A 197 -6.83 19.40 -18.18
C LEU A 197 -7.78 20.45 -18.78
N ARG A 198 -7.50 21.75 -18.60
CA ARG A 198 -8.31 22.85 -19.15
C ARG A 198 -8.20 22.96 -20.67
N GLU A 199 -7.01 22.72 -21.23
CA GLU A 199 -6.80 22.76 -22.68
C GLU A 199 -7.48 21.57 -23.38
N ASN A 200 -7.52 20.40 -22.75
CA ASN A 200 -8.32 19.28 -23.23
C ASN A 200 -9.80 19.67 -23.38
N GLU A 201 -10.39 20.32 -22.37
CA GLU A 201 -11.79 20.78 -22.41
C GLU A 201 -12.04 21.77 -23.56
N ASN A 202 -11.08 22.64 -23.87
CA ASN A 202 -11.17 23.58 -24.98
C ASN A 202 -11.31 22.85 -26.34
N ILE A 203 -10.52 21.80 -26.57
CA ILE A 203 -10.51 21.04 -27.83
C ILE A 203 -11.87 20.37 -28.11
N TYR A 204 -12.43 19.64 -27.15
CA TYR A 204 -13.74 18.98 -27.37
C TYR A 204 -14.91 19.96 -27.47
N ASN A 205 -14.76 21.19 -26.97
CA ASN A 205 -15.84 22.19 -27.01
C ASN A 205 -15.80 23.03 -28.29
N ASN A 206 -14.64 23.19 -28.93
CA ASN A 206 -14.44 24.14 -30.02
C ASN A 206 -14.03 23.51 -31.37
N GLN A 207 -13.73 22.21 -31.41
CA GLN A 207 -13.40 21.49 -32.64
C GLN A 207 -14.34 20.29 -32.83
N THR A 208 -14.75 20.01 -34.07
CA THR A 208 -15.47 18.76 -34.39
C THR A 208 -14.47 17.63 -34.51
N LEU A 209 -14.60 16.61 -33.65
CA LEU A 209 -13.74 15.45 -33.61
C LEU A 209 -14.42 14.25 -34.25
N THR A 210 -13.67 13.50 -35.06
CA THR A 210 -14.15 12.30 -35.75
C THR A 210 -13.33 11.08 -35.33
N LEU A 211 -13.99 9.93 -35.27
CA LEU A 211 -13.32 8.66 -34.98
C LEU A 211 -12.54 8.19 -36.21
N LEU A 212 -11.39 7.54 -35.98
CA LEU A 212 -10.65 6.83 -37.03
C LEU A 212 -11.45 5.66 -37.60
N ASN A 213 -12.21 4.99 -36.74
CA ASN A 213 -13.04 3.85 -37.08
C ASN A 213 -14.41 4.00 -36.43
N SER A 214 -15.47 3.95 -37.23
CA SER A 214 -16.86 4.00 -36.81
C SER A 214 -17.65 2.72 -37.13
N ASN A 215 -16.96 1.64 -37.50
CA ASN A 215 -17.58 0.37 -37.81
C ASN A 215 -18.36 -0.16 -36.58
N PRO A 216 -19.68 -0.46 -36.71
CA PRO A 216 -20.49 -0.91 -35.58
C PRO A 216 -20.01 -2.21 -34.91
N ALA A 217 -19.40 -3.14 -35.66
CA ALA A 217 -18.88 -4.38 -35.09
C ALA A 217 -17.62 -4.11 -34.23
N ASP A 218 -16.73 -3.25 -34.70
CA ASP A 218 -15.53 -2.86 -33.96
C ASP A 218 -15.89 -2.05 -32.71
N LEU A 219 -16.86 -1.14 -32.82
CA LEU A 219 -17.38 -0.39 -31.66
C LEU A 219 -18.00 -1.31 -30.60
N LYS A 220 -18.68 -2.40 -30.99
CA LYS A 220 -19.16 -3.42 -30.04
C LYS A 220 -18.01 -4.15 -29.34
N GLN A 221 -16.93 -4.46 -30.05
CA GLN A 221 -15.73 -5.03 -29.43
C GLN A 221 -15.11 -4.04 -28.43
N PHE A 222 -15.01 -2.77 -28.81
CA PHE A 222 -14.48 -1.74 -27.91
C PHE A 222 -15.37 -1.55 -26.67
N TYR A 223 -16.69 -1.57 -26.83
CA TYR A 223 -17.64 -1.58 -25.71
C TYR A 223 -17.31 -2.68 -24.70
N ASN A 224 -16.99 -3.89 -25.16
CA ASN A 224 -16.62 -5.01 -24.28
C ASN A 224 -15.34 -4.72 -23.49
N GLU A 225 -14.33 -4.09 -24.10
CA GLU A 225 -13.10 -3.69 -23.40
C GLU A 225 -13.38 -2.62 -22.33
N VAL A 226 -14.21 -1.62 -22.65
CA VAL A 226 -14.64 -0.60 -21.67
C VAL A 226 -15.43 -1.24 -20.52
N ALA A 227 -16.36 -2.16 -20.84
CA ALA A 227 -17.14 -2.90 -19.86
C ALA A 227 -16.26 -3.75 -18.94
N MET A 228 -15.26 -4.44 -19.50
CA MET A 228 -14.32 -5.25 -18.74
C MET A 228 -13.52 -4.40 -17.77
N LYS A 229 -13.02 -3.24 -18.22
CA LYS A 229 -12.30 -2.28 -17.37
C LYS A 229 -13.18 -1.72 -16.24
N GLU A 230 -14.43 -1.38 -16.55
CA GLU A 230 -15.38 -0.91 -15.54
C GLU A 230 -15.63 -1.99 -14.48
N TYR A 231 -15.83 -3.23 -14.92
CA TYR A 231 -16.05 -4.39 -14.04
C TYR A 231 -14.84 -4.65 -13.14
N THR A 232 -13.63 -4.76 -13.70
CA THR A 232 -12.41 -4.99 -12.91
C THR A 232 -12.16 -3.86 -11.91
N MET A 233 -12.48 -2.61 -12.25
CA MET A 233 -12.37 -1.49 -11.33
C MET A 233 -13.39 -1.55 -10.19
N LYS A 234 -14.64 -1.99 -10.47
CA LYS A 234 -15.64 -2.23 -9.41
C LYS A 234 -15.19 -3.33 -8.46
N VAL A 235 -14.64 -4.42 -8.99
CA VAL A 235 -14.07 -5.51 -8.18
C VAL A 235 -12.89 -5.01 -7.34
N TYR A 236 -11.93 -4.31 -7.93
CA TYR A 236 -10.80 -3.75 -7.21
C TYR A 236 -11.26 -2.81 -6.07
N ASN A 237 -12.23 -1.93 -6.33
CA ASN A 237 -12.80 -1.06 -5.29
C ASN A 237 -13.47 -1.84 -4.14
N ALA A 238 -14.08 -3.00 -4.41
CA ALA A 238 -14.62 -3.85 -3.35
C ALA A 238 -13.49 -4.37 -2.44
N PHE A 239 -12.38 -4.83 -3.02
CA PHE A 239 -11.21 -5.29 -2.26
C PHE A 239 -10.51 -4.16 -1.51
N LEU A 240 -10.45 -2.96 -2.08
CA LEU A 240 -9.95 -1.77 -1.37
C LEU A 240 -10.80 -1.44 -0.14
N ARG A 241 -12.14 -1.51 -0.23
CA ARG A 241 -13.02 -1.29 0.93
C ARG A 241 -12.82 -2.36 2.00
N TRP A 242 -12.71 -3.62 1.60
CA TRP A 242 -12.47 -4.74 2.49
C TRP A 242 -11.12 -4.62 3.22
N ALA A 243 -10.05 -4.31 2.49
CA ALA A 243 -8.73 -4.13 3.07
C ALA A 243 -8.68 -2.90 4.00
N ARG A 244 -9.35 -1.80 3.62
CA ARG A 244 -9.50 -0.61 4.49
C ARG A 244 -10.20 -0.95 5.81
N GLU A 245 -11.32 -1.67 5.76
CA GLU A 245 -12.06 -2.07 6.97
C GLU A 245 -11.22 -2.98 7.86
N ALA A 246 -10.48 -3.93 7.26
CA ALA A 246 -9.53 -4.77 7.98
C ALA A 246 -8.40 -3.96 8.62
N ALA A 247 -7.86 -2.94 7.93
CA ALA A 247 -6.85 -2.04 8.47
C ALA A 247 -7.37 -1.25 9.67
N ILE A 248 -8.60 -0.71 9.58
CA ILE A 248 -9.24 0.02 10.68
C ILE A 248 -9.44 -0.89 11.89
N LYS A 249 -9.94 -2.12 11.67
CA LYS A 249 -10.12 -3.10 12.73
C LYS A 249 -8.80 -3.45 13.39
N LEU A 250 -7.76 -3.75 12.59
CA LEU A 250 -6.43 -4.09 13.08
C LEU A 250 -5.83 -2.94 13.91
N MET A 251 -5.97 -1.69 13.48
CA MET A 251 -5.54 -0.54 14.28
C MET A 251 -6.20 -0.52 15.67
N GLN A 252 -7.50 -0.81 15.75
CA GLN A 252 -8.20 -0.83 17.04
C GLN A 252 -7.74 -2.01 17.92
N GLU A 253 -7.54 -3.19 17.33
CA GLU A 253 -7.01 -4.36 18.03
C GLU A 253 -5.63 -4.05 18.64
N ILE A 254 -4.72 -3.42 17.86
CA ILE A 254 -3.39 -3.01 18.36
C ILE A 254 -3.51 -1.94 19.46
N LYS A 255 -4.37 -0.92 19.27
CA LYS A 255 -4.57 0.14 20.26
C LYS A 255 -5.06 -0.40 21.60
N ASN A 256 -6.00 -1.34 21.57
CA ASN A 256 -6.56 -1.95 22.76
C ASN A 256 -5.53 -2.81 23.50
N GLU A 257 -4.81 -3.67 22.78
CA GLU A 257 -3.79 -4.57 23.36
C GLU A 257 -2.63 -3.79 24.01
N TYR A 258 -2.16 -2.72 23.38
CA TYR A 258 -1.00 -1.97 23.86
C TYR A 258 -1.35 -0.67 24.60
N HIS A 259 -2.65 -0.40 24.80
CA HIS A 259 -3.16 0.82 25.44
C HIS A 259 -2.61 2.11 24.80
N PHE A 260 -2.64 2.17 23.48
CA PHE A 260 -2.31 3.38 22.74
C PHE A 260 -3.52 4.31 22.63
N LYS A 261 -3.25 5.61 22.50
CA LYS A 261 -4.29 6.62 22.25
C LYS A 261 -4.73 6.62 20.78
#